data_AF-A0A127B3L0-F1
#
_entry.id   AF-A0A127B3L0-F1
#
_cell.length_a   1.000
_cell.length_b   1.000
_cell.length_c   1.000
_cell.angle_alpha   90.00
_cell.angle_beta   90.00
_cell.angle_gamma   90.00
#
_symmetry.space_group_name_H-M   'P 1'
#
loop_
_entity.id
_entity.type
_entity.pdbx_description
1 polymer ?
#
loop_
_entity_poly.entity_id
_entity_poly.type
_entity_poly.pdbx_seq_one_letter_code
_entity_poly.pdbx_strand_id
1 'polypeptide(L)'
;MEARDLKNEARELKQKADNFNPEHREGPVARTIEEYTAKLPSDLFLWAALGSMAISATLKIMKKDDEALFVGQWPAPFLLLGLYNKIVKVKGHEGEKTSGTRGGL
;
A
#
# COMPACT_ATOMS: atom_id res chain seq x y z
N MET A 1 -27.34 -40.82 28.99
CA MET A 1 -26.62 -39.80 28.21
C MET A 1 -27.65 -38.75 27.85
N GLU A 2 -27.68 -37.63 28.59
CA GLU A 2 -28.82 -36.72 28.60
C GLU A 2 -28.67 -35.60 27.57
N ALA A 3 -29.79 -35.01 27.13
CA ALA A 3 -29.85 -33.89 26.18
C ALA A 3 -29.05 -32.64 26.60
N ARG A 4 -28.56 -32.61 27.85
CA ARG A 4 -27.69 -31.57 28.40
C ARG A 4 -26.25 -31.71 27.89
N ASP A 5 -25.75 -32.93 27.76
CA ASP A 5 -24.38 -33.22 27.31
C ASP A 5 -24.21 -32.85 25.84
N LEU A 6 -25.20 -33.21 25.01
CA LEU A 6 -25.26 -32.85 23.59
C LEU A 6 -25.25 -31.32 23.36
N LYS A 7 -25.89 -30.56 24.24
CA LYS A 7 -25.91 -29.09 24.16
C LYS A 7 -24.58 -28.48 24.55
N ASN A 8 -23.85 -29.10 25.47
CA ASN A 8 -22.53 -28.62 25.90
C ASN A 8 -21.49 -28.92 24.81
N GLU A 9 -21.51 -30.12 24.25
CA GLU A 9 -20.62 -30.51 23.16
C GLU A 9 -20.87 -29.69 21.89
N ALA A 10 -22.14 -29.40 21.55
CA ALA A 10 -22.47 -28.51 20.45
C ALA A 10 -22.01 -27.06 20.68
N ARG A 11 -22.04 -26.57 21.93
CA ARG A 11 -21.49 -25.25 22.28
C ARG A 11 -19.97 -25.25 22.17
N GLU A 12 -19.29 -26.29 22.61
CA GLU A 12 -17.83 -26.42 22.48
C GLU A 12 -17.38 -26.49 21.03
N LEU A 13 -18.11 -27.24 20.18
CA LEU A 13 -17.85 -27.30 18.74
C LEU A 13 -18.09 -25.97 18.06
N LYS A 14 -19.17 -25.26 18.41
CA LYS A 14 -19.44 -23.90 17.90
C LYS A 14 -18.37 -22.91 18.36
N GLN A 15 -17.90 -23.02 19.61
CA GLN A 15 -16.85 -22.16 20.15
C GLN A 15 -15.47 -22.47 19.54
N LYS A 16 -15.18 -23.73 19.22
CA LYS A 16 -14.00 -24.12 18.44
C LYS A 16 -14.09 -23.66 16.98
N ALA A 17 -15.27 -23.66 16.38
CA ALA A 17 -15.50 -23.16 15.02
C ALA A 17 -15.41 -21.63 14.93
N ASP A 18 -15.98 -20.89 15.91
CA ASP A 18 -15.85 -19.42 16.01
C ASP A 18 -14.39 -19.01 16.30
N ASN A 19 -13.62 -19.83 17.02
CA ASN A 19 -12.17 -19.65 17.20
C ASN A 19 -11.33 -20.08 15.99
N PHE A 20 -11.93 -20.69 14.96
CA PHE A 20 -11.28 -20.97 13.69
C PHE A 20 -11.48 -19.79 12.73
N ASN A 21 -11.25 -18.58 13.24
CA ASN A 21 -11.13 -17.40 12.40
C ASN A 21 -9.70 -17.35 11.84
N PRO A 22 -9.47 -17.51 10.52
CA PRO A 22 -8.14 -17.41 9.93
C PRO A 22 -7.63 -15.96 9.84
N GLU A 23 -8.26 -14.99 10.51
CA GLU A 23 -7.85 -13.58 10.48
C GLU A 23 -6.94 -13.16 11.65
N HIS A 24 -5.98 -13.98 12.08
CA HIS A 24 -4.95 -13.49 13.01
C HIS A 24 -3.60 -14.18 12.82
N ARG A 25 -2.91 -13.83 11.73
CA ARG A 25 -1.43 -13.84 11.66
C ARG A 25 -0.87 -12.65 10.89
N GLU A 26 -1.49 -11.49 11.03
CA GLU A 26 -0.78 -10.24 10.77
C GLU A 26 -0.05 -9.87 12.05
N GLY A 27 1.20 -10.34 12.14
CA GLY A 27 2.07 -9.99 13.26
C GLY A 27 2.21 -8.47 13.39
N PRO A 28 2.68 -7.96 14.54
CA PRO A 28 2.93 -6.52 14.76
C PRO A 28 3.84 -5.85 13.73
N VAL A 29 4.47 -6.63 12.85
CA VAL A 29 5.21 -6.19 11.66
C VAL A 29 4.31 -5.70 10.52
N ALA A 30 3.11 -6.27 10.33
CA ALA A 30 2.22 -5.92 9.23
C ALA A 30 1.55 -4.55 9.42
N ARG A 31 1.07 -4.26 10.64
CA ARG A 31 0.36 -3.00 10.96
C ARG A 31 1.29 -1.78 10.99
N THR A 32 2.57 -1.94 11.34
CA THR A 32 3.57 -0.85 11.27
C THR A 32 4.12 -0.65 9.86
N ILE A 33 4.11 -1.69 9.01
CA ILE A 33 4.45 -1.56 7.58
C ILE A 33 3.32 -0.87 6.82
N GLU A 34 2.05 -1.10 7.17
CA GLU A 34 0.90 -0.40 6.56
C GLU A 34 0.91 1.11 6.83
N GLU A 35 1.22 1.56 8.05
CA GLU A 35 1.19 2.99 8.37
C GLU A 35 2.39 3.78 7.85
N TYR A 36 3.55 3.13 7.64
CA TYR A 36 4.77 3.81 7.17
C TYR A 36 5.11 3.58 5.69
N THR A 37 4.73 2.45 5.10
CA THR A 37 4.95 2.21 3.65
C THR A 37 3.90 2.92 2.79
N ALA A 38 2.74 3.24 3.36
CA ALA A 38 1.69 3.97 2.66
C ALA A 38 2.03 5.45 2.38
N LYS A 39 3.14 5.98 2.91
CA LYS A 39 3.57 7.36 2.66
C LYS A 39 4.93 7.46 1.97
N LEU A 40 5.49 6.34 1.50
CA LEU A 40 6.66 6.35 0.64
C LEU A 40 6.22 6.44 -0.83
N PRO A 41 6.89 7.24 -1.66
CA PRO A 41 7.28 8.62 -1.49
C PRO A 41 7.06 9.31 -2.85
N SER A 42 5.83 9.74 -3.17
CA SER A 42 5.55 10.40 -4.46
C SER A 42 6.55 11.50 -4.76
N ASP A 43 6.94 12.22 -3.72
CA ASP A 43 7.81 13.37 -3.80
C ASP A 43 9.27 12.96 -3.95
N LEU A 44 9.72 11.85 -3.34
CA LEU A 44 11.07 11.34 -3.55
C LEU A 44 11.26 10.87 -4.99
N PHE A 45 10.28 10.19 -5.58
CA PHE A 45 10.36 9.77 -6.97
C PHE A 45 10.36 10.98 -7.93
N LEU A 46 9.62 12.04 -7.59
CA LEU A 46 9.67 13.31 -8.32
C LEU A 46 11.05 13.97 -8.21
N TRP A 47 11.60 14.07 -7.00
CA TRP A 47 12.96 14.60 -6.76
C TRP A 47 14.05 13.73 -7.40
N ALA A 48 13.88 12.41 -7.44
CA ALA A 48 14.79 11.49 -8.12
C ALA A 48 14.74 11.68 -9.64
N ALA A 49 13.54 11.83 -10.22
CA ALA A 49 13.39 12.16 -11.64
C ALA A 49 14.03 13.51 -11.99
N LEU A 50 13.79 14.53 -11.16
CA LEU A 50 14.42 15.86 -11.30
C LEU A 50 15.94 15.79 -11.15
N GLY A 51 16.45 15.08 -10.15
CA GLY A 51 17.86 14.85 -9.94
C GLY A 51 18.51 14.13 -11.12
N SER A 52 17.86 13.09 -11.65
CA SER A 52 18.34 12.37 -12.83
C SER A 52 18.43 13.26 -14.07
N MET A 53 17.44 14.12 -14.29
CA MET A 53 17.48 15.11 -15.38
C MET A 53 18.60 16.14 -15.19
N ALA A 54 18.76 16.66 -13.97
CA ALA A 54 19.80 17.64 -13.66
C ALA A 54 21.22 17.05 -13.77
N ILE A 55 21.41 15.82 -13.28
CA ILE A 55 22.67 15.08 -13.40
C ILE A 55 22.96 14.80 -14.87
N SER A 56 21.99 14.29 -15.64
CA SER A 56 22.13 14.06 -17.08
C SER A 56 22.56 15.33 -17.82
N ALA A 57 21.90 16.47 -17.56
CA ALA A 57 22.26 17.75 -18.16
C ALA A 57 23.68 18.19 -17.78
N THR A 58 24.08 18.00 -16.52
CA THR A 58 25.44 18.32 -16.04
C THR A 58 26.48 17.46 -16.74
N LEU A 59 26.26 16.14 -16.85
CA LEU A 59 27.18 15.24 -17.57
C LEU A 59 27.25 15.58 -19.07
N LYS A 60 26.13 16.00 -19.67
CA LYS A 60 26.10 16.45 -21.07
C LYS A 60 26.98 17.68 -21.29
N ILE A 61 26.93 18.65 -20.37
CA ILE A 61 27.80 19.84 -20.39
C ILE A 61 29.27 19.44 -20.23
N MET A 62 29.56 18.40 -19.44
CA MET A 62 30.90 17.84 -19.27
C MET A 62 31.37 16.95 -20.44
N LYS A 63 30.62 16.89 -21.56
CA LYS A 63 30.88 16.02 -22.73
C LYS A 63 30.92 14.51 -22.40
N LYS A 64 30.25 14.09 -21.33
CA LYS A 64 30.07 12.69 -20.94
C LYS A 64 28.75 12.17 -21.49
N ASP A 65 28.69 12.07 -22.82
CA ASP A 65 27.44 11.88 -23.57
C ASP A 65 26.73 10.55 -23.26
N ASP A 66 27.49 9.46 -23.13
CA ASP A 66 26.94 8.13 -22.86
C ASP A 66 26.34 8.04 -21.45
N GLU A 67 27.05 8.56 -20.45
CA GLU A 67 26.53 8.58 -19.08
C GLU A 67 25.39 9.58 -18.92
N ALA A 68 25.41 10.71 -19.64
CA ALA A 68 24.28 11.63 -19.70
C ALA A 68 23.03 10.95 -20.27
N LEU A 69 23.16 10.20 -21.36
CA LEU A 69 22.04 9.44 -21.96
C LEU A 69 21.55 8.34 -21.03
N PHE A 70 22.45 7.59 -20.41
CA PHE A 70 22.09 6.53 -19.47
C PHE A 70 21.28 7.10 -18.29
N VAL A 71 21.76 8.15 -17.64
CA VAL A 71 21.07 8.78 -16.51
C VAL A 71 19.79 9.52 -16.96
N GLY A 72 19.77 10.05 -18.17
CA GLY A 72 18.62 10.76 -18.75
C GLY A 72 17.41 9.89 -19.06
N GLN A 73 17.54 8.56 -19.07
CA GLN A 73 16.46 7.61 -19.35
C GLN A 73 15.62 7.24 -18.12
N TRP A 74 16.17 7.42 -16.91
CA TRP A 74 15.52 7.07 -15.65
C TRP A 74 14.39 7.98 -15.12
N PRO A 75 14.18 9.23 -15.58
CA PRO A 75 13.07 10.06 -15.12
C PRO A 75 11.69 9.41 -15.32
N ALA A 76 11.44 8.81 -16.49
CA ALA A 76 10.16 8.17 -16.79
C ALA A 76 9.87 6.95 -15.88
N PRO A 77 10.81 6.01 -15.68
CA PRO A 77 10.67 4.94 -14.68
C PRO A 77 10.35 5.45 -13.27
N PHE A 78 11.06 6.47 -12.76
CA PHE A 78 10.81 7.02 -11.43
C PHE A 78 9.42 7.63 -11.31
N LEU A 79 9.00 8.43 -12.30
CA LEU A 79 7.67 9.02 -12.33
C LEU A 79 6.56 7.96 -12.40
N LEU A 80 6.77 6.87 -13.14
CA LEU A 80 5.81 5.77 -13.24
C LEU A 80 5.62 5.06 -11.89
N LEU A 81 6.71 4.83 -11.15
CA LEU A 81 6.66 4.25 -9.81
C LEU A 81 5.95 5.18 -8.81
N GLY A 82 6.28 6.48 -8.84
CA GLY A 82 5.62 7.47 -7.99
C GLY A 82 4.12 7.64 -8.30
N LEU A 83 3.76 7.62 -9.59
CA LEU A 83 2.37 7.73 -10.05
C LEU A 83 1.56 6.47 -9.72
N TYR A 84 2.14 5.28 -9.84
CA TYR A 84 1.48 4.02 -9.49
C TYR A 84 1.01 4.03 -8.03
N ASN A 85 1.87 4.43 -7.08
CA ASN A 85 1.50 4.55 -5.67
C ASN A 85 0.37 5.56 -5.44
N LYS A 86 0.31 6.64 -6.22
CA LYS A 86 -0.75 7.65 -6.10
C LYS A 86 -2.09 7.14 -6.66
N ILE A 87 -2.10 6.50 -7.82
CA ILE A 87 -3.33 5.99 -8.47
C ILE A 87 -3.97 4.87 -7.65
N VAL A 88 -3.17 3.95 -7.09
CA VAL A 88 -3.68 2.84 -6.27
C VAL A 88 -4.36 3.35 -4.99
N LYS A 89 -3.80 4.40 -4.36
CA LYS A 89 -4.38 5.00 -3.15
C LYS A 89 -5.66 5.79 -3.41
N VAL A 90 -5.72 6.52 -4.53
CA VAL A 90 -6.91 7.31 -4.90
C VAL A 90 -8.12 6.40 -5.12
N LYS A 91 -7.95 5.20 -5.69
CA LYS A 91 -9.05 4.24 -5.89
C LYS A 91 -9.63 3.65 -4.59
N GLY A 92 -8.95 3.75 -3.45
CA GLY A 92 -9.47 3.30 -2.16
C GLY A 92 -10.36 4.32 -1.44
N HIS A 93 -10.21 5.61 -1.73
CA HIS A 93 -10.89 6.69 -1.00
C HIS A 93 -12.29 7.02 -1.54
N GLU A 94 -12.70 6.42 -2.67
CA GLU A 94 -14.03 6.61 -3.25
C GLU A 94 -15.07 5.60 -2.72
N GLY A 95 -14.65 4.62 -1.90
CA GLY A 95 -15.53 3.64 -1.26
C GLY A 95 -16.17 4.10 0.06
N GLU A 96 -15.66 5.15 0.70
CA GLU A 96 -16.07 5.57 2.06
C GLU A 96 -16.69 6.97 2.09
N LYS A 97 -17.46 7.34 1.05
CA LYS A 97 -18.27 8.57 1.07
C LYS A 97 -19.72 8.38 0.62
N THR A 98 -20.28 7.19 0.86
CA THR A 98 -21.71 6.94 0.57
C THR A 98 -22.39 6.10 1.67
N SER A 99 -22.20 6.45 2.95
CA SER A 99 -23.02 5.91 4.05
C SER A 99 -23.28 6.92 5.19
N GLY A 100 -23.25 8.22 4.88
CA GLY A 100 -23.46 9.30 5.86
C GLY A 100 -24.77 10.08 5.72
N THR A 101 -25.71 9.65 4.86
CA THR A 101 -26.97 10.38 4.66
C THR A 101 -28.16 9.43 4.69
N ARG A 102 -28.53 8.96 5.90
CA ARG A 102 -29.86 8.42 6.22
C ARG A 102 -29.97 8.30 7.74
N GLY A 103 -30.42 9.37 8.39
CA GLY A 103 -30.59 9.41 9.83
C GLY A 103 -30.98 10.80 10.32
N GLY A 104 -32.05 11.34 9.75
CA GLY A 104 -32.56 12.65 10.12
C GLY A 104 -33.82 12.94 9.33
N LEU A 105 -34.94 12.40 9.84
CA LEU A 105 -36.34 12.84 9.77
C LEU A 105 -37.23 11.66 10.19
#